data_AF-A0AAD9DIS6-F1
#
_entry.id   AF-A0AAD9DIS6-F1
#
_cell.length_a   1.000
_cell.length_b   1.000
_cell.length_c   1.000
_cell.angle_alpha   90.00
_cell.angle_beta   90.00
_cell.angle_gamma   90.00
#
_symmetry.space_group_name_H-M   'P 1'
#
loop_
_entity.id
_entity.type
_entity.pdbx_description
1 polymer ?
#
loop_
_entity_poly.entity_id
_entity_poly.type
_entity_poly.pdbx_seq_one_letter_code
_entity_poly.pdbx_strand_id
1 'polypeptide(L)'
;MSIRKTLVDERPTSFEDCVVWARLKFETLFNNQIRQLLFNFPEDQVTSSGTKFWSGSKRCPKALTFDLNDNVKMRKCGEYVWYQGRTDEEYLLQVLQNVIVPDFTPKDGVKLHQQMLRQKSQKMLKLLRLLR
;
A
#
# COMPACT_ATOMS: atom_id res chain seq x y z
N MET A 1 1.96 -13.30 1.70
CA MET A 1 0.97 -13.24 2.79
C MET A 1 0.37 -14.63 2.90
N SER A 2 0.54 -15.29 4.05
CA SER A 2 -0.06 -16.61 4.30
C SER A 2 -1.51 -16.41 4.75
N ILE A 3 -2.42 -17.26 4.26
CA ILE A 3 -3.86 -17.21 4.58
C ILE A 3 -4.10 -17.28 6.10
N ARG A 4 -3.26 -18.00 6.84
CA ARG A 4 -3.34 -18.09 8.31
C ARG A 4 -3.20 -16.73 9.01
N LYS A 5 -2.27 -15.88 8.58
CA LYS A 5 -2.02 -14.59 9.24
C LYS A 5 -3.24 -13.65 9.14
N THR A 6 -3.93 -13.70 8.00
CA THR A 6 -5.11 -12.85 7.73
C THR A 6 -6.40 -13.41 8.32
N LEU A 7 -6.51 -14.74 8.48
CA LEU A 7 -7.75 -15.39 8.93
C LEU A 7 -7.76 -15.75 10.43
N VAL A 8 -6.59 -15.82 11.07
CA VAL A 8 -6.46 -16.29 12.45
C VAL A 8 -5.77 -15.25 13.34
N ASP A 9 -4.59 -14.74 12.93
CA ASP A 9 -3.78 -13.89 13.81
C ASP A 9 -4.17 -12.40 13.77
N GLU A 10 -4.64 -11.90 12.62
CA GLU A 10 -5.02 -10.50 12.40
C GLU A 10 -6.52 -10.36 12.09
N ARG A 11 -7.35 -11.32 12.52
CA ARG A 11 -8.80 -11.26 12.27
C ARG A 11 -9.40 -10.10 13.09
N PRO A 12 -9.92 -9.04 12.45
CA PRO A 12 -10.55 -7.95 13.19
C PRO A 12 -11.83 -8.45 13.87
N THR A 13 -12.01 -8.08 15.13
CA THR A 13 -13.17 -8.49 15.94
C THR A 13 -14.19 -7.37 16.11
N SER A 14 -13.77 -6.13 15.86
CA SER A 14 -14.59 -4.92 15.90
C SER A 14 -14.49 -4.13 14.58
N PHE A 15 -15.36 -3.14 14.39
CA PHE A 15 -15.28 -2.25 13.23
C PHE A 15 -13.99 -1.42 13.28
N GLU A 16 -13.61 -0.99 14.47
CA GLU A 16 -12.39 -0.24 14.76
C GLU A 16 -11.15 -1.05 14.37
N ASP A 17 -11.12 -2.35 14.69
CA ASP A 17 -10.06 -3.25 14.27
C ASP A 17 -9.97 -3.36 12.74
N CYS A 18 -11.11 -3.40 12.04
CA CYS A 18 -11.14 -3.40 10.57
C CYS A 18 -10.54 -2.10 10.00
N VAL A 19 -10.85 -0.96 10.60
CA VAL A 19 -10.33 0.35 10.20
C VAL A 19 -8.82 0.45 10.44
N VAL A 20 -8.34 0.01 11.61
CA VAL A 20 -6.92 -0.07 11.94
C VAL A 20 -6.20 -0.98 10.94
N TRP A 21 -6.74 -2.16 10.70
CA TRP A 21 -6.18 -3.13 9.75
C TRP A 21 -6.08 -2.54 8.34
N ALA A 22 -7.15 -1.88 7.87
CA ALA A 22 -7.20 -1.22 6.58
C ALA A 22 -6.14 -0.10 6.47
N ARG A 23 -6.02 0.75 7.50
CA ARG A 23 -5.06 1.86 7.53
C ARG A 23 -3.61 1.36 7.48
N LEU A 24 -3.29 0.31 8.23
CA LEU A 24 -1.96 -0.32 8.22
C LEU A 24 -1.69 -1.04 6.89
N LYS A 25 -2.72 -1.63 6.28
CA LYS A 25 -2.63 -2.29 4.98
C LYS A 25 -2.37 -1.27 3.87
N PHE A 26 -3.03 -0.13 3.90
CA PHE A 26 -2.76 1.00 3.00
C PHE A 26 -1.29 1.42 3.11
N GLU A 27 -0.80 1.68 4.33
CA GLU A 27 0.59 2.09 4.54
C GLU A 27 1.57 1.07 3.96
N THR A 28 1.32 -0.21 4.23
CA THR A 28 2.17 -1.29 3.79
C THR A 28 2.23 -1.40 2.26
N LEU A 29 1.10 -1.25 1.57
CA LEU A 29 1.00 -1.46 0.12
C LEU A 29 1.39 -0.23 -0.70
N PHE A 30 0.91 0.94 -0.30
CA PHE A 30 1.04 2.17 -1.08
C PHE A 30 2.19 3.07 -0.63
N ASN A 31 2.75 2.84 0.58
CA ASN A 31 3.91 3.59 1.06
C ASN A 31 5.13 2.67 1.19
N ASN A 32 5.13 1.78 2.17
CA ASN A 32 6.32 1.03 2.60
C ASN A 32 6.92 0.16 1.50
N GLN A 33 6.07 -0.61 0.80
CA GLN A 33 6.54 -1.45 -0.30
C GLN A 33 7.06 -0.63 -1.49
N ILE A 34 6.52 0.56 -1.72
CA ILE A 34 7.02 1.45 -2.77
C ILE A 34 8.37 2.05 -2.34
N ARG A 35 8.51 2.50 -1.09
CA ARG A 35 9.78 2.97 -0.54
C ARG A 35 10.87 1.89 -0.59
N GLN A 36 10.56 0.65 -0.24
CA GLN A 36 11.49 -0.47 -0.38
C GLN A 36 11.88 -0.74 -1.84
N LEU A 37 10.91 -0.64 -2.76
CA LEU A 37 11.17 -0.81 -4.19
C LEU A 37 12.10 0.27 -4.73
N LEU A 38 11.87 1.53 -4.36
CA LEU A 38 12.72 2.67 -4.75
C LEU A 38 14.10 2.63 -4.08
N PHE A 39 14.20 2.09 -2.86
CA PHE A 39 15.49 1.83 -2.22
C PHE A 39 16.32 0.80 -3.00
N ASN A 40 15.70 -0.28 -3.45
CA ASN A 40 16.37 -1.31 -4.25
C ASN A 40 16.65 -0.84 -5.69
N PHE A 41 15.77 0.01 -6.24
CA PHE A 41 15.84 0.50 -7.60
C PHE A 41 15.62 2.02 -7.65
N PRO A 42 16.66 2.83 -7.40
CA PRO A 42 16.58 4.28 -7.43
C PRO A 42 16.01 4.81 -8.75
N GLU A 43 15.40 6.00 -8.72
CA GLU A 43 14.74 6.60 -9.88
C GLU A 43 15.72 6.83 -11.05
N ASP A 44 16.97 7.14 -10.73
CA ASP A 44 18.07 7.40 -11.64
C ASP A 44 18.86 6.14 -12.02
N GLN A 45 18.48 4.96 -11.50
CA GLN A 45 19.22 3.74 -11.76
C GLN A 45 19.30 3.42 -13.25
N VAL A 46 20.50 3.05 -13.70
CA VAL A 46 20.81 2.71 -15.09
C VAL A 46 21.14 1.22 -15.18
N THR A 47 20.67 0.55 -16.23
CA THR A 47 21.02 -0.84 -16.54
C THR A 47 22.44 -0.93 -17.09
N SER A 48 23.01 -2.14 -17.14
CA SER A 48 24.34 -2.38 -17.74
C SER A 48 24.46 -1.93 -19.20
N SER A 49 23.33 -1.83 -19.91
CA SER A 49 23.23 -1.32 -21.28
C SER A 49 23.14 0.22 -21.38
N GLY A 50 23.26 0.96 -20.28
CA GLY A 50 23.21 2.43 -20.28
C GLY A 50 21.80 3.04 -20.33
N THR A 51 20.75 2.24 -20.22
CA THR A 51 19.34 2.72 -20.25
C THR A 51 18.79 2.89 -18.84
N LYS A 52 17.95 3.91 -18.58
CA LYS A 52 17.26 4.06 -17.29
C LYS A 52 16.40 2.83 -16.98
N PHE A 53 16.46 2.34 -15.75
CA PHE A 53 15.69 1.20 -15.27
C PHE A 53 14.18 1.46 -15.39
N TRP A 54 13.74 2.67 -15.04
CA TRP A 54 12.35 3.15 -15.14
C TRP A 54 12.06 3.79 -16.51
N SER A 55 12.19 3.01 -17.58
CA SER A 55 11.91 3.46 -18.96
C SER A 55 10.93 2.53 -19.70
N GLY A 56 10.46 2.98 -20.87
CA GLY A 56 9.54 2.23 -21.72
C GLY A 56 8.18 1.97 -21.04
N SER A 57 7.86 0.71 -20.76
CA SER A 57 6.63 0.27 -20.10
C SER A 57 6.70 0.28 -18.57
N LYS A 58 7.89 0.51 -17.98
CA LYS A 58 8.08 0.61 -16.52
C LYS A 58 7.93 2.07 -16.10
N ARG A 59 6.92 2.37 -15.30
CA ARG A 59 6.74 3.69 -14.68
C ARG A 59 7.34 3.66 -13.28
N CYS A 60 8.16 4.67 -12.95
CA CYS A 60 8.65 4.86 -11.60
C CYS A 60 7.45 5.11 -10.66
N PRO A 61 7.22 4.26 -9.64
CA PRO A 61 6.13 4.46 -8.71
C PRO A 61 6.44 5.60 -7.74
N LYS A 62 5.40 6.25 -7.21
CA LYS A 62 5.52 7.21 -6.11
C LYS A 62 4.82 6.66 -4.87
N ALA A 63 5.49 6.74 -3.73
CA ALA A 63 4.90 6.37 -2.45
C ALA A 63 3.74 7.32 -2.16
N LEU A 64 2.61 6.78 -1.70
CA LEU A 64 1.45 7.58 -1.31
C LEU A 64 1.44 7.76 0.20
N THR A 65 1.48 9.01 0.64
CA THR A 65 1.21 9.38 2.02
C THR A 65 -0.30 9.41 2.23
N PHE A 66 -0.76 8.74 3.29
CA PHE A 66 -2.16 8.78 3.68
C PHE A 66 -2.53 10.18 4.19
N ASP A 67 -3.70 10.68 3.79
CA ASP A 67 -4.22 11.98 4.20
C ASP A 67 -5.73 11.81 4.44
N LEU A 68 -6.20 12.27 5.60
CA LEU A 68 -7.61 12.22 6.01
C LEU A 68 -8.49 13.14 5.17
N ASN A 69 -7.93 14.23 4.63
CA ASN A 69 -8.68 15.20 3.83
C ASN A 69 -8.79 14.79 2.35
N ASP A 70 -8.11 13.71 1.95
CA ASP A 70 -8.12 13.21 0.59
C ASP A 70 -9.14 12.07 0.45
N ASN A 71 -10.33 12.42 -0.02
CA ASN A 71 -11.45 11.50 -0.27
C ASN A 71 -11.06 10.26 -1.08
N VAL A 72 -10.10 10.37 -2.01
CA VAL A 72 -9.66 9.24 -2.83
C VAL A 72 -8.80 8.28 -2.01
N LYS A 73 -7.93 8.79 -1.12
CA LYS A 73 -7.10 7.97 -0.23
C LYS A 73 -7.95 7.34 0.89
N MET A 74 -8.93 8.07 1.40
CA MET A 74 -9.89 7.57 2.37
C MET A 74 -10.72 6.41 1.80
N ARG A 75 -11.29 6.58 0.58
CA ARG A 75 -12.02 5.49 -0.10
C ARG A 75 -11.17 4.25 -0.32
N LYS A 76 -9.89 4.41 -0.69
CA LYS A 76 -8.95 3.28 -0.83
C LYS A 76 -8.70 2.55 0.48
N CYS A 77 -8.69 3.26 1.61
CA CYS A 77 -8.63 2.62 2.92
C CYS A 77 -9.94 1.89 3.23
N GLY A 78 -11.08 2.53 2.96
CA GLY A 78 -12.42 1.95 3.14
C GLY A 78 -12.66 0.67 2.32
N GLU A 79 -12.08 0.53 1.13
CA GLU A 79 -12.15 -0.71 0.32
C GLU A 79 -11.55 -1.94 1.03
N TYR A 80 -10.63 -1.73 1.99
CA TYR A 80 -10.08 -2.81 2.81
C TYR A 80 -10.91 -3.11 4.06
N VAL A 81 -11.89 -2.26 4.40
CA VAL A 81 -12.84 -2.49 5.49
C VAL A 81 -13.93 -3.44 4.96
N TRP A 82 -13.68 -4.74 5.10
CA TRP A 82 -14.70 -5.75 4.91
C TRP A 82 -15.58 -5.80 6.17
N TYR A 83 -16.90 -5.66 5.97
CA TYR A 83 -17.99 -6.04 6.88
C TYR A 83 -18.44 -5.09 8.00
N GLN A 84 -19.76 -5.14 8.23
CA GLN A 84 -20.63 -4.53 9.27
C GLN A 84 -21.66 -3.49 8.77
N GLY A 85 -21.69 -3.13 7.48
CA GLY A 85 -22.77 -2.28 6.92
C GLY A 85 -22.80 -0.86 7.48
N ARG A 86 -21.74 -0.43 8.18
CA ARG A 86 -21.56 0.93 8.68
C ARG A 86 -20.90 1.76 7.59
N THR A 87 -21.51 2.90 7.29
CA THR A 87 -21.05 3.86 6.28
C THR A 87 -20.83 5.25 6.90
N ASP A 88 -20.77 5.30 8.23
CA ASP A 88 -20.65 6.54 9.00
C ASP A 88 -19.25 7.11 8.82
N GLU A 89 -19.12 8.07 7.90
CA GLU A 89 -17.86 8.70 7.52
C GLU A 89 -17.20 9.43 8.69
N GLU A 90 -17.99 10.11 9.53
CA GLU A 90 -17.50 10.81 10.71
C GLU A 90 -16.84 9.86 11.73
N TYR A 91 -17.46 8.71 11.95
CA TYR A 91 -16.91 7.69 12.85
C TYR A 91 -15.64 7.06 12.28
N LEU A 92 -15.64 6.79 10.98
CA LEU A 92 -14.45 6.31 10.27
C LEU A 92 -13.27 7.28 10.43
N LEU A 93 -13.51 8.58 10.26
CA LEU A 93 -12.48 9.62 10.40
C LEU A 93 -11.94 9.69 11.83
N GLN A 94 -12.80 9.61 12.83
CA GLN A 94 -12.39 9.59 14.24
C GLN A 94 -11.47 8.40 14.55
N VAL A 95 -11.83 7.21 14.09
CA VAL A 95 -10.98 6.03 14.30
C VAL A 95 -9.67 6.15 13.53
N LEU A 96 -9.72 6.57 12.26
CA LEU A 96 -8.53 6.74 11.41
C LEU A 96 -7.53 7.76 11.97
N GLN A 97 -8.00 8.84 12.59
CA GLN A 97 -7.14 9.85 13.22
C GLN A 97 -6.35 9.28 14.41
N ASN A 98 -6.90 8.30 15.11
CA ASN A 98 -6.30 7.68 16.28
C ASN A 98 -5.41 6.47 15.94
N VAL A 99 -5.34 6.05 14.67
CA VAL A 99 -4.51 4.91 14.28
C VAL A 99 -3.04 5.30 14.31
N ILE A 100 -2.28 4.64 15.18
CA ILE A 100 -0.83 4.78 15.23
C ILE A 100 -0.21 3.94 14.11
N VAL A 101 0.49 4.61 13.20
CA VAL A 101 1.15 3.97 12.06
C VAL A 101 2.65 3.88 12.33
N PRO A 102 3.25 2.68 12.31
CA PRO A 102 4.66 2.53 12.61
C PRO A 102 5.50 3.11 11.46
N ASP A 103 6.59 3.77 11.84
CA ASP A 103 7.57 4.26 10.87
C ASP A 103 8.21 3.11 10.09
N PHE A 104 8.43 3.36 8.80
CA PHE A 104 9.08 2.40 7.92
C PHE A 104 10.46 2.87 7.51
N THR A 105 11.44 1.97 7.68
CA THR A 105 12.80 2.12 7.17
C THR A 105 13.08 0.96 6.20
N PRO A 106 13.49 1.25 4.94
CA PRO A 106 13.89 0.22 3.98
C PRO A 106 15.03 -0.65 4.53
N LYS A 107 15.06 -1.92 4.14
CA LYS A 107 16.10 -2.88 4.55
C LYS A 107 16.96 -3.30 3.37
N ASP A 108 18.26 -3.45 3.62
CA ASP A 108 19.21 -4.03 2.68
C ASP A 108 18.97 -5.54 2.48
N GLY A 109 19.26 -6.03 1.28
CA GLY A 109 19.21 -7.47 0.97
C GLY A 109 17.80 -8.06 0.78
N VAL A 110 16.74 -7.26 0.78
CA VAL A 110 15.39 -7.73 0.44
C VAL A 110 15.34 -8.04 -1.07
N LYS A 111 15.56 -9.30 -1.43
CA LYS A 111 15.45 -9.79 -2.82
C LYS A 111 13.99 -9.77 -3.26
N LEU A 112 13.55 -8.65 -3.83
CA LEU A 112 12.28 -8.56 -4.53
C LEU A 112 12.43 -9.26 -5.88
N HIS A 113 11.94 -10.51 -5.97
CA HIS A 113 11.91 -11.25 -7.24
C HIS A 113 11.24 -10.39 -8.32
N GLN A 114 11.90 -10.22 -9.48
CA GLN A 114 11.42 -9.33 -10.55
C GLN A 114 9.98 -9.65 -11.00
N GLN A 115 9.58 -10.92 -10.92
CA GLN A 115 8.22 -11.37 -11.22
C GLN A 115 7.19 -10.90 -10.17
N MET A 116 7.59 -10.82 -8.90
CA MET A 116 6.77 -10.23 -7.83
C MET A 116 6.66 -8.71 -7.98
N LEU A 117 7.72 -8.03 -8.42
CA LEU A 117 7.69 -6.59 -8.74
C LEU A 117 6.76 -6.29 -9.91
N ARG A 118 6.81 -7.11 -10.96
CA ARG A 118 5.87 -7.03 -12.10
C ARG A 118 4.44 -7.24 -11.64
N GLN A 119 4.14 -8.31 -10.88
CA GLN A 119 2.78 -8.55 -10.38
C GLN A 119 2.29 -7.45 -9.44
N LYS A 120 3.13 -6.96 -8.52
CA LYS A 120 2.77 -5.88 -7.60
C LYS A 120 2.56 -4.57 -8.35
N SER A 121 3.50 -4.18 -9.20
CA SER A 121 3.38 -2.99 -10.06
C SER A 121 2.13 -3.07 -10.95
N GLN A 122 1.83 -4.23 -11.54
CA GLN A 122 0.71 -4.41 -12.45
C GLN A 122 -0.65 -4.51 -11.73
N LYS A 123 -0.69 -5.09 -10.52
CA LYS A 123 -1.87 -5.03 -9.63
C LYS A 123 -2.11 -3.60 -9.14
N MET A 124 -1.06 -2.88 -8.76
CA MET A 124 -1.12 -1.48 -8.36
C MET A 124 -1.51 -0.56 -9.52
N LEU A 125 -0.99 -0.80 -10.73
CA LEU A 125 -1.38 -0.09 -11.97
C LEU A 125 -2.82 -0.41 -12.39
N LYS A 126 -3.31 -1.64 -12.19
CA LYS A 126 -4.73 -1.97 -12.39
C LYS A 126 -5.62 -1.23 -11.40
N LEU A 127 -5.24 -1.22 -10.11
CA LEU A 127 -5.89 -0.41 -9.09
C LEU A 127 -5.87 1.09 -9.43
N LEU A 128 -4.77 1.61 -9.97
CA LEU A 128 -4.66 3.01 -10.40
C LEU A 128 -5.46 3.32 -11.68
N ARG A 129 -5.68 2.34 -12.57
CA ARG A 129 -6.47 2.51 -13.80
C ARG A 129 -7.97 2.44 -13.57
N LEU A 130 -8.41 1.80 -12.48
CA LEU A 130 -9.81 1.83 -12.03
C LEU A 130 -10.21 3.17 -11.39
N LEU A 131 -9.29 4.15 -11.38
CA LEU A 131 -9.46 5.51 -10.83
C LEU A 131 -9.54 6.58 -11.93
N ARG A 132 -9.92 6.21 -13.15
CA ARG A 132 -10.34 7.14 -14.22
C ARG A 132 -11.76 6.83 -14.62
#